data_AF-A0ABD3U172-F1
#
_entry.id   AF-A0ABD3U172-F1
#
_cell.length_a   1.000
_cell.length_b   1.000
_cell.length_c   1.000
_cell.angle_alpha   90.00
_cell.angle_beta   90.00
_cell.angle_gamma   90.00
#
_symmetry.space_group_name_H-M   'P 1'
#
loop_
_entity.id
_entity.type
_entity.pdbx_description
1 polymer ?
#
loop_
_entity_poly.entity_id
_entity_poly.type
_entity_poly.pdbx_seq_one_letter_code
_entity_poly.pdbx_strand_id
1 'polypeptide(L)'
;MSDTEGASHTHGGDENEARRAMEEARKRKEQQAAEAIAEYEEARRAEKEKETNDIEQLRQKREQRRQGRVDDEKRLQGQRAQEDARRKAEEEERKRKKQEEEEKRKAERERKRQEAMKRMGPKKPNYVITKKEDGEEVEEEEPKKEVKSKEQMEQEKRAILAQRIHPLELDSLDSAKLQEKAKSLHEHIRNLVSQQYDLQQTFQRLQYDMIEMAERARQMAKSRRALASAQVDESFDRLADKYTGAPPKIQVKSKYERDMDQQTFADKLRAFKKQMQNEDPQ
;
A
#
# COMPACT_ATOMS: atom_id res chain seq x y z
N MET A 1 -18.30 -90.69 77.01
CA MET A 1 -17.40 -90.17 75.96
C MET A 1 -18.17 -90.29 74.66
N SER A 2 -18.54 -89.25 73.92
CA SER A 2 -18.30 -87.81 73.96
C SER A 2 -19.24 -87.23 72.92
N ASP A 3 -20.11 -86.31 73.33
CA ASP A 3 -20.93 -85.47 72.44
C ASP A 3 -20.02 -84.45 71.75
N THR A 4 -20.14 -84.33 70.42
CA THR A 4 -19.63 -83.18 69.66
C THR A 4 -20.72 -82.70 68.71
N GLU A 5 -21.52 -81.75 69.20
CA GLU A 5 -22.43 -80.93 68.40
C GLU A 5 -21.63 -80.01 67.46
N GLY A 6 -21.72 -80.26 66.16
CA GLY A 6 -21.18 -79.39 65.12
C GLY A 6 -22.21 -78.36 64.70
N ALA A 7 -22.02 -77.10 65.12
CA ALA A 7 -22.78 -75.96 64.66
C ALA A 7 -22.59 -75.74 63.14
N SER A 8 -23.64 -75.96 62.35
CA SER A 8 -23.66 -75.61 60.93
C SER A 8 -23.84 -74.11 60.77
N HIS A 9 -22.72 -73.40 60.61
CA HIS A 9 -22.68 -71.97 60.27
C HIS A 9 -23.22 -71.78 58.84
N THR A 10 -24.29 -71.01 58.69
CA THR A 10 -24.91 -70.67 57.40
C THR A 10 -24.04 -69.65 56.65
N HIS A 11 -23.13 -70.10 55.78
CA HIS A 11 -22.18 -69.22 55.06
C HIS A 11 -22.63 -68.80 53.65
N GLY A 12 -23.91 -69.01 53.28
CA GLY A 12 -24.41 -68.73 51.92
C GLY A 12 -25.02 -67.35 51.68
N GLY A 13 -25.28 -66.56 52.73
CA GLY A 13 -25.93 -65.23 52.63
C GLY A 13 -24.94 -64.08 52.44
N ASP A 14 -23.82 -64.12 53.16
CA ASP A 14 -22.84 -63.02 53.22
C ASP A 14 -22.09 -62.79 51.90
N GLU A 15 -21.86 -63.84 51.11
CA GLU A 15 -21.17 -63.72 49.81
C GLU A 15 -21.98 -62.92 48.78
N ASN A 16 -23.32 -62.93 48.88
CA ASN A 16 -24.21 -62.23 47.94
C ASN A 16 -24.37 -60.75 48.33
N GLU A 17 -24.40 -60.44 49.63
CA GLU A 17 -24.45 -59.06 50.14
C GLU A 17 -23.10 -58.34 49.99
N ALA A 18 -21.98 -59.02 50.28
CA ALA A 18 -20.65 -58.48 50.05
C ALA A 18 -20.37 -58.19 48.57
N ARG A 19 -20.88 -59.05 47.67
CA ARG A 19 -20.78 -58.84 46.22
C ARG A 19 -21.63 -57.66 45.73
N ARG A 20 -22.83 -57.44 46.29
CA ARG A 20 -23.65 -56.25 46.02
C ARG A 20 -23.01 -54.97 46.54
N ALA A 21 -22.46 -54.99 47.77
CA ALA A 21 -21.75 -53.84 48.33
C ALA A 21 -20.49 -53.47 47.53
N MET A 22 -19.75 -54.46 47.03
CA MET A 22 -18.61 -54.25 46.12
C MET A 22 -19.04 -53.68 44.76
N GLU A 23 -20.19 -54.11 44.22
CA GLU A 23 -20.73 -53.59 42.96
C GLU A 23 -21.22 -52.13 43.12
N GLU A 24 -21.88 -51.80 44.23
CA GLU A 24 -22.28 -50.43 44.56
C GLU A 24 -21.08 -49.51 44.78
N ALA A 25 -20.04 -49.98 45.47
CA ALA A 25 -18.79 -49.24 45.62
C ALA A 25 -18.09 -49.01 44.27
N ARG A 26 -18.15 -49.98 43.35
CA ARG A 26 -17.62 -49.84 41.98
C ARG A 26 -18.43 -48.82 41.18
N LYS A 27 -19.77 -48.87 41.23
CA LYS A 27 -20.65 -47.88 40.58
C LYS A 27 -20.43 -46.47 41.12
N ARG A 28 -20.22 -46.31 42.43
CA ARG A 28 -19.92 -45.00 43.04
C ARG A 28 -18.57 -44.45 42.58
N LYS A 29 -17.54 -45.29 42.47
CA LYS A 29 -16.24 -44.89 41.91
C LYS A 29 -16.33 -44.52 40.43
N GLU A 30 -17.15 -45.24 39.66
CA GLU A 30 -17.40 -44.96 38.25
C GLU A 30 -18.16 -43.64 38.06
N GLN A 31 -19.18 -43.37 38.88
CA GLN A 31 -19.89 -42.09 38.92
C GLN A 31 -18.96 -40.93 39.29
N GLN A 32 -18.13 -41.07 40.32
CA GLN A 32 -17.15 -40.06 40.71
C GLN A 32 -16.11 -39.80 39.60
N ALA A 33 -15.68 -40.84 38.89
CA ALA A 33 -14.78 -40.68 37.75
C ALA A 33 -15.47 -39.99 36.56
N ALA A 34 -16.75 -40.32 36.30
CA ALA A 34 -17.54 -39.68 35.25
C ALA A 34 -17.82 -38.20 35.55
N GLU A 35 -18.15 -37.86 36.80
CA GLU A 35 -18.32 -36.49 37.29
C GLU A 35 -17.02 -35.69 37.15
N ALA A 36 -15.88 -36.25 37.57
CA ALA A 36 -14.58 -35.60 37.42
C ALA A 36 -14.19 -35.35 35.95
N ILE A 37 -14.53 -36.26 35.04
CA ILE A 37 -14.33 -36.07 33.60
C ILE A 37 -15.25 -34.98 33.06
N ALA A 38 -16.52 -34.96 33.47
CA ALA A 38 -17.49 -33.94 33.04
C ALA A 38 -17.08 -32.53 33.51
N GLU A 39 -16.66 -32.37 34.77
CA GLU A 39 -16.14 -31.10 35.30
C GLU A 39 -14.88 -30.64 34.54
N TYR A 40 -13.97 -31.57 34.21
CA TYR A 40 -12.79 -31.26 33.42
C TYR A 40 -13.13 -30.81 31.99
N GLU A 41 -14.11 -31.46 31.36
CA GLU A 41 -14.59 -31.04 30.04
C GLU A 41 -15.25 -29.67 30.06
N GLU A 42 -16.06 -29.38 31.09
CA GLU A 42 -16.73 -28.09 31.26
C GLU A 42 -15.71 -26.97 31.50
N ALA A 43 -14.72 -27.20 32.39
CA ALA A 43 -13.62 -26.27 32.61
C ALA A 43 -12.84 -25.98 31.31
N ARG A 44 -12.58 -27.01 30.50
CA ARG A 44 -11.89 -26.86 29.21
C ARG A 44 -12.74 -26.13 28.18
N ARG A 45 -14.06 -26.29 28.18
CA ARG A 45 -14.98 -25.53 27.32
C ARG A 45 -15.00 -24.06 27.74
N ALA A 46 -15.10 -23.78 29.03
CA ALA A 46 -15.08 -22.42 29.56
C ALA A 46 -13.74 -21.71 29.28
N GLU A 47 -12.61 -22.41 29.34
CA GLU A 47 -11.30 -21.85 28.98
C GLU A 47 -11.23 -21.50 27.48
N LYS A 48 -11.67 -22.40 26.60
CA LYS A 48 -11.74 -22.13 25.16
C LYS A 48 -12.67 -20.96 24.85
N GLU A 49 -13.82 -20.88 25.51
CA GLU A 49 -14.79 -19.79 25.31
C GLU A 49 -14.19 -18.44 25.73
N LYS A 50 -13.46 -18.39 26.85
CA LYS A 50 -12.72 -17.19 27.27
C LYS A 50 -11.66 -16.80 26.25
N GLU A 51 -10.86 -17.76 25.79
CA GLU A 51 -9.83 -17.51 24.77
C GLU A 51 -10.45 -17.00 23.45
N THR A 52 -11.57 -17.59 23.02
CA THR A 52 -12.27 -17.12 21.81
C THR A 52 -12.81 -15.70 21.99
N ASN A 53 -13.41 -15.40 23.14
CA ASN A 53 -13.93 -14.07 23.43
C ASN A 53 -12.82 -13.02 23.46
N ASP A 54 -11.67 -13.34 24.07
CA ASP A 54 -10.51 -12.44 24.09
C ASP A 54 -9.95 -12.20 22.68
N ILE A 55 -9.85 -13.25 21.85
CA ILE A 55 -9.44 -13.13 20.45
C ILE A 55 -10.41 -12.25 19.67
N GLU A 56 -11.72 -12.41 19.88
CA GLU A 56 -12.75 -11.59 19.23
C GLU A 56 -12.66 -10.13 19.65
N GLN A 57 -12.49 -9.84 20.95
CA GLN A 57 -12.30 -8.47 21.44
C GLN A 57 -11.05 -7.82 20.84
N LEU A 58 -9.94 -8.56 20.75
CA LEU A 58 -8.71 -8.08 20.12
C LEU A 58 -8.89 -7.81 18.62
N ARG A 59 -9.64 -8.66 17.92
CA ARG A 59 -10.00 -8.46 16.51
C ARG A 59 -10.88 -7.22 16.33
N GLN A 60 -11.90 -7.04 17.15
CA GLN A 60 -12.78 -5.86 17.13
C GLN A 60 -11.98 -4.57 17.39
N LYS A 61 -11.09 -4.56 18.39
CA LYS A 61 -10.22 -3.41 18.69
C LYS A 61 -9.22 -3.11 17.57
N ARG A 62 -8.75 -4.13 16.85
CA ARG A 62 -7.91 -3.94 15.65
C ARG A 62 -8.70 -3.35 14.50
N GLU A 63 -9.93 -3.81 14.29
CA GLU A 63 -10.81 -3.30 13.24
C GLU A 63 -11.25 -1.86 13.53
N GLN A 64 -11.60 -1.53 14.77
CA GLN A 64 -11.88 -0.16 15.19
C GLN A 64 -10.69 0.78 14.95
N ARG A 65 -9.46 0.34 15.27
CA ARG A 65 -8.24 1.12 14.96
C ARG A 65 -7.96 1.23 13.45
N ARG A 66 -8.42 0.26 12.65
CA ARG A 66 -8.33 0.33 11.19
C ARG A 66 -9.35 1.33 10.65
N GLN A 67 -10.60 1.25 11.11
CA GLN A 67 -11.67 2.18 10.74
C GLN A 67 -11.32 3.62 11.13
N GLY A 68 -10.85 3.85 12.35
CA GLY A 68 -10.41 5.19 12.78
C GLY A 68 -9.30 5.77 11.90
N ARG A 69 -8.34 4.96 11.46
CA ARG A 69 -7.30 5.41 10.51
C ARG A 69 -7.88 5.75 9.14
N VAL A 70 -8.83 4.96 8.64
CA VAL A 70 -9.50 5.23 7.36
C VAL A 70 -10.35 6.50 7.45
N ASP A 71 -11.04 6.72 8.56
CA ASP A 71 -11.89 7.90 8.76
C ASP A 71 -11.05 9.18 8.93
N ASP A 72 -9.93 9.10 9.65
CA ASP A 72 -8.97 10.20 9.75
C ASP A 72 -8.32 10.53 8.39
N GLU A 73 -7.94 9.51 7.62
CA GLU A 73 -7.40 9.69 6.27
C GLU A 73 -8.43 10.32 5.33
N LYS A 74 -9.68 9.87 5.35
CA LYS A 74 -10.79 10.47 4.59
C LYS A 74 -11.04 11.92 5.00
N ARG A 75 -11.00 12.23 6.30
CA ARG A 75 -11.17 13.60 6.81
C ARG A 75 -10.04 14.51 6.34
N LEU A 76 -8.79 14.06 6.42
CA LEU A 76 -7.63 14.81 5.94
C LEU A 76 -7.66 15.00 4.42
N GLN A 77 -8.04 13.97 3.68
CA GLN A 77 -8.20 14.02 2.23
C GLN A 77 -9.32 14.99 1.83
N GLY A 78 -10.45 14.99 2.55
CA GLY A 78 -11.53 15.95 2.37
C GLY A 78 -11.10 17.39 2.62
N GLN A 79 -10.37 17.65 3.70
CA GLN A 79 -9.82 18.98 4.00
C GLN A 79 -8.85 19.46 2.91
N ARG A 80 -7.94 18.60 2.45
CA ARG A 80 -7.02 18.93 1.34
C ARG A 80 -7.75 19.20 0.04
N ALA A 81 -8.75 18.39 -0.31
CA ALA A 81 -9.55 18.58 -1.51
C ALA A 81 -10.34 19.91 -1.46
N GLN A 82 -10.85 20.29 -0.29
CA GLN A 82 -11.54 21.56 -0.09
C GLN A 82 -10.58 22.76 -0.18
N GLU A 83 -9.38 22.65 0.39
CA GLU A 83 -8.34 23.69 0.29
C GLU A 83 -7.85 23.87 -1.15
N ASP A 84 -7.61 22.78 -1.87
CA ASP A 84 -7.21 22.80 -3.27
C ASP A 84 -8.32 23.36 -4.17
N ALA A 85 -9.59 23.00 -3.92
CA ALA A 85 -10.72 23.56 -4.64
C ALA A 85 -10.86 25.07 -4.38
N ARG A 86 -10.64 25.53 -3.15
CA ARG A 86 -10.65 26.95 -2.80
C ARG A 86 -9.50 27.72 -3.46
N ARG A 87 -8.28 27.15 -3.49
CA ARG A 87 -7.14 27.74 -4.20
C ARG A 87 -7.40 27.86 -5.70
N LYS A 88 -7.92 26.81 -6.34
CA LYS A 88 -8.28 26.84 -7.76
C LYS A 88 -9.34 27.89 -8.07
N ALA A 89 -10.39 28.00 -7.24
CA ALA A 89 -11.40 29.03 -7.40
C ALA A 89 -10.83 30.45 -7.26
N GLU A 90 -9.93 30.68 -6.29
CA GLU A 90 -9.27 31.98 -6.10
C GLU A 90 -8.33 32.32 -7.27
N GLU A 91 -7.61 31.34 -7.82
CA GLU A 91 -6.77 31.52 -9.00
C GLU A 91 -7.56 31.79 -10.27
N GLU A 92 -8.69 31.11 -10.47
CA GLU A 92 -9.61 31.39 -11.59
C GLU A 92 -10.25 32.77 -11.47
N GLU A 93 -10.65 33.19 -10.26
CA GLU A 93 -11.17 34.54 -10.02
C GLU A 93 -10.09 35.61 -10.27
N ARG A 94 -8.85 35.37 -9.83
CA ARG A 94 -7.72 36.27 -10.09
C ARG A 94 -7.36 36.33 -11.58
N LYS A 95 -7.42 35.20 -12.29
CA LYS A 95 -7.23 35.15 -13.75
C LYS A 95 -8.34 35.92 -14.47
N ARG A 96 -9.61 35.75 -14.10
CA ARG A 96 -10.74 36.52 -14.65
C ARG A 96 -10.59 38.03 -14.42
N LYS A 97 -10.26 38.45 -13.19
CA LYS A 97 -10.01 39.87 -12.87
C LYS A 97 -8.86 40.46 -13.70
N LYS A 98 -7.77 39.70 -13.89
CA LYS A 98 -6.64 40.11 -14.71
C LYS A 98 -7.00 40.23 -16.20
N GLN A 99 -7.81 39.31 -16.72
CA GLN A 99 -8.32 39.37 -18.10
C GLN A 99 -9.24 40.59 -18.29
N GLU A 100 -10.17 40.85 -17.38
CA GLU A 100 -11.06 42.03 -17.45
C GLU A 100 -10.28 43.36 -17.35
N GLU A 101 -9.24 43.43 -16.52
CA GLU A 101 -8.38 44.62 -16.41
C GLU A 101 -7.55 44.83 -17.68
N GLU A 102 -7.01 43.74 -18.26
CA GLU A 102 -6.26 43.81 -19.51
C GLU A 102 -7.14 44.21 -20.70
N GLU A 103 -8.37 43.70 -20.76
CA GLU A 103 -9.37 44.09 -21.77
C GLU A 103 -9.75 45.57 -21.63
N LYS A 104 -10.01 46.06 -20.41
CA LYS A 104 -10.25 47.50 -20.17
C LYS A 104 -9.07 48.35 -20.59
N ARG A 105 -7.84 47.91 -20.30
CA ARG A 105 -6.61 48.62 -20.70
C ARG A 105 -6.39 48.59 -22.21
N LYS A 106 -6.73 47.49 -22.90
CA LYS A 106 -6.70 47.39 -24.37
C LYS A 106 -7.75 48.30 -24.99
N ALA A 107 -8.98 48.30 -24.48
CA ALA A 107 -10.06 49.17 -24.94
C ALA A 107 -9.72 50.66 -24.76
N GLU A 108 -9.11 51.05 -23.63
CA GLU A 108 -8.66 52.42 -23.39
C GLU A 108 -7.53 52.84 -24.35
N ARG A 109 -6.55 51.95 -24.58
CA ARG A 109 -5.47 52.17 -25.56
C ARG A 109 -6.02 52.28 -26.98
N GLU A 110 -6.99 51.47 -27.34
CA GLU A 110 -7.61 51.51 -28.66
C GLU A 110 -8.45 52.77 -28.85
N ARG A 111 -9.23 53.18 -27.83
CA ARG A 111 -9.94 54.47 -27.83
C ARG A 111 -8.98 55.64 -28.01
N LYS A 112 -7.86 55.64 -27.26
CA LYS A 112 -6.82 56.68 -27.36
C LYS A 112 -6.11 56.67 -28.73
N ARG A 113 -5.91 55.48 -29.32
CA ARG A 113 -5.36 55.32 -30.68
C ARG A 113 -6.34 55.81 -31.74
N GLN A 114 -7.62 55.49 -31.63
CA GLN A 114 -8.66 55.97 -32.54
C GLN A 114 -8.82 57.49 -32.45
N GLU A 115 -8.74 58.07 -31.25
CA GLU A 115 -8.76 59.53 -31.06
C GLU A 115 -7.52 60.21 -31.66
N ALA A 116 -6.32 59.64 -31.46
CA ALA A 116 -5.09 60.12 -32.09
C ALA A 116 -5.13 59.98 -33.62
N MET A 117 -5.73 58.91 -34.16
CA MET A 117 -5.91 58.69 -35.59
C MET A 117 -6.98 59.62 -36.20
N LYS A 118 -8.01 60.01 -35.44
CA LYS A 118 -8.93 61.09 -35.85
C LYS A 118 -8.25 62.47 -35.84
N ARG A 119 -7.27 62.68 -34.95
CA ARG A 119 -6.50 63.92 -34.84
C ARG A 119 -5.36 64.04 -35.87
N MET A 120 -4.82 62.91 -36.33
CA MET A 120 -3.90 62.83 -37.46
C MET A 120 -4.66 62.44 -38.72
N GLY A 121 -5.12 63.42 -39.50
CA GLY A 121 -5.74 63.19 -40.80
C GLY A 121 -4.89 62.31 -41.75
N PRO A 122 -5.51 61.70 -42.78
CA PRO A 122 -4.96 60.55 -43.49
C PRO A 122 -3.63 60.88 -44.18
N LYS A 123 -2.52 60.37 -43.64
CA LYS A 123 -1.24 60.27 -44.34
C LYS A 123 -1.20 58.95 -45.11
N LYS A 124 -1.13 59.03 -46.44
CA LYS A 124 -0.96 57.89 -47.35
C LYS A 124 0.41 57.26 -47.11
N PRO A 125 0.53 55.97 -46.72
CA PRO A 125 1.81 55.29 -46.65
C PRO A 125 2.17 54.71 -48.03
N ASN A 126 3.43 54.87 -48.42
CA ASN A 126 3.93 54.54 -49.75
C ASN A 126 5.01 53.45 -49.70
N TYR A 127 4.75 52.29 -49.08
CA TYR A 127 5.63 51.12 -49.20
C TYR A 127 4.87 49.79 -49.07
N VAL A 128 5.26 48.82 -49.90
CA VAL A 128 4.73 47.46 -49.98
C VAL A 128 5.44 46.59 -48.95
N ILE A 129 4.70 46.03 -47.99
CA ILE A 129 5.19 45.04 -47.03
C ILE A 129 4.58 43.69 -47.38
N THR A 130 5.43 42.74 -47.77
CA THR A 130 5.08 41.34 -47.95
C THR A 130 4.87 40.68 -46.58
N LYS A 131 3.66 40.19 -46.34
CA LYS A 131 3.33 39.39 -45.15
C LYS A 131 3.87 37.97 -45.34
N LYS A 132 4.66 37.49 -44.37
CA LYS A 132 4.82 36.06 -44.08
C LYS A 132 3.90 35.74 -42.91
N GLU A 133 3.11 34.70 -43.09
CA GLU A 133 2.21 34.11 -42.10
C GLU A 133 3.02 33.07 -41.33
N ASP A 134 3.24 33.29 -40.04
CA ASP A 134 3.65 32.25 -39.10
C ASP A 134 2.59 32.22 -38.00
N GLY A 135 1.65 31.29 -38.16
CA GLY A 135 0.70 30.91 -37.12
C GLY A 135 1.35 29.87 -36.24
N GLU A 136 1.73 30.25 -35.02
CA GLU A 136 2.07 29.31 -33.95
C GLU A 136 0.76 28.81 -33.32
N GLU A 137 0.39 27.58 -33.66
CA GLU A 137 -0.57 26.78 -32.90
C GLU A 137 0.04 26.46 -31.53
N VAL A 138 -0.54 27.04 -30.48
CA VAL A 138 -0.26 26.67 -29.10
C VAL A 138 -1.04 25.39 -28.81
N GLU A 139 -0.36 24.25 -28.81
CA GLU A 139 -0.88 23.00 -28.24
C GLU A 139 -1.18 23.23 -26.75
N GLU A 140 -2.46 23.24 -26.39
CA GLU A 140 -2.90 23.04 -25.01
C GLU A 140 -2.65 21.58 -24.62
N GLU A 141 -1.46 21.30 -24.10
CA GLU A 141 -1.25 20.09 -23.30
C GLU A 141 -2.05 20.20 -22.00
N GLU A 142 -3.01 19.29 -21.82
CA GLU A 142 -3.75 19.14 -20.58
C GLU A 142 -2.80 19.02 -19.37
N PRO A 143 -3.03 19.76 -18.27
CA PRO A 143 -2.14 19.76 -17.12
C PRO A 143 -2.23 18.41 -16.39
N LYS A 144 -1.29 17.52 -16.69
CA LYS A 144 -0.89 16.42 -15.81
C LYS A 144 -0.55 17.03 -14.46
N LYS A 145 -1.47 16.94 -13.50
CA LYS A 145 -1.33 17.23 -12.05
C LYS A 145 0.00 17.92 -11.72
N GLU A 146 -0.03 19.25 -11.71
CA GLU A 146 1.10 20.18 -11.63
C GLU A 146 2.13 19.78 -10.58
N VAL A 147 3.06 18.92 -10.97
CA VAL A 147 4.39 18.94 -10.40
C VAL A 147 5.04 20.14 -11.08
N LYS A 148 5.19 21.23 -10.32
CA LYS A 148 5.86 22.46 -10.79
C LYS A 148 7.06 22.06 -11.66
N SER A 149 7.11 22.57 -12.89
CA SER A 149 8.20 22.23 -13.81
C SER A 149 9.54 22.54 -13.14
N LYS A 150 10.58 21.75 -13.46
CA LYS A 150 11.92 21.96 -12.89
C LYS A 150 12.37 23.42 -13.03
N GLU A 151 12.04 24.03 -14.15
CA GLU A 151 12.33 25.43 -14.43
C GLU A 151 11.53 26.39 -13.54
N GLN A 152 10.26 26.11 -13.26
CA GLN A 152 9.44 26.89 -12.33
C GLN A 152 9.96 26.78 -10.90
N MET A 153 10.39 25.58 -10.46
CA MET A 153 11.01 25.39 -9.14
C MET A 153 12.33 26.16 -9.00
N GLU A 154 13.14 26.20 -10.05
CA GLU A 154 14.39 26.98 -10.06
C GLU A 154 14.12 28.49 -10.04
N GLN A 155 13.10 28.96 -10.77
CA GLN A 155 12.67 30.36 -10.74
C GLN A 155 12.12 30.76 -9.37
N GLU A 156 11.27 29.95 -8.75
CA GLU A 156 10.79 30.17 -7.38
C GLU A 156 11.94 30.19 -6.38
N LYS A 157 12.89 29.25 -6.48
CA LYS A 157 14.09 29.24 -5.64
C LYS A 157 14.89 30.53 -5.80
N ARG A 158 15.11 31.00 -7.03
CA ARG A 158 15.81 32.28 -7.30
C ARG A 158 15.05 33.46 -6.70
N ALA A 159 13.72 33.50 -6.84
CA ALA A 159 12.88 34.55 -6.29
C ALA A 159 12.94 34.58 -4.76
N ILE A 160 12.83 33.43 -4.09
CA ILE A 160 12.95 33.31 -2.64
C ILE A 160 14.34 33.75 -2.15
N LEU A 161 15.40 33.33 -2.85
CA LEU A 161 16.76 33.75 -2.51
C LEU A 161 16.95 35.26 -2.67
N ALA A 162 16.43 35.85 -3.74
CA ALA A 162 16.47 37.30 -3.93
C ALA A 162 15.70 38.06 -2.85
N GLN A 163 14.57 37.52 -2.37
CA GLN A 163 13.82 38.11 -1.25
C GLN A 163 14.57 38.02 0.07
N ARG A 164 15.27 36.90 0.32
CA ARG A 164 16.00 36.65 1.58
C ARG A 164 17.35 37.36 1.65
N ILE A 165 18.04 37.48 0.51
CA ILE A 165 19.35 38.11 0.42
C ILE A 165 19.16 39.59 0.14
N HIS A 166 19.19 40.40 1.19
CA HIS A 166 19.16 41.84 1.04
C HIS A 166 20.52 42.39 0.56
N PRO A 167 20.54 43.27 -0.45
CA PRO A 167 21.75 44.00 -0.83
C PRO A 167 22.32 44.75 0.38
N LEU A 168 23.65 44.73 0.51
CA LEU A 168 24.32 45.44 1.59
C LEU A 168 24.59 46.88 1.17
N GLU A 169 23.94 47.83 1.82
CA GLU A 169 24.26 49.25 1.71
C GLU A 169 25.39 49.56 2.71
N LEU A 170 26.62 49.77 2.19
CA LEU A 170 27.82 49.98 3.02
C LEU A 170 28.36 51.42 2.93
N ASP A 171 28.02 52.16 1.88
CA ASP A 171 28.64 53.45 1.54
C ASP A 171 28.31 54.60 2.51
N SER A 172 27.25 54.44 3.32
CA SER A 172 26.77 55.47 4.25
C SER A 172 27.06 55.17 5.74
N LEU A 173 27.75 54.07 6.05
CA LEU A 173 27.99 53.63 7.42
C LEU A 173 29.36 54.06 7.95
N ASP A 174 29.38 54.51 9.21
CA ASP A 174 30.59 54.79 9.98
C ASP A 174 31.29 53.49 10.46
N SER A 175 32.59 53.56 10.78
CA SER A 175 33.42 52.41 11.13
C SER A 175 32.88 51.55 12.28
N ALA A 176 32.30 52.19 13.31
CA ALA A 176 31.69 51.48 14.44
C ALA A 176 30.43 50.69 13.99
N LYS A 177 29.59 51.31 13.15
CA LYS A 177 28.38 50.67 12.61
C LYS A 177 28.72 49.53 11.64
N LEU A 178 29.80 49.66 10.88
CA LEU A 178 30.32 48.59 10.02
C LEU A 178 30.74 47.37 10.84
N GLN A 179 31.41 47.57 11.98
CA GLN A 179 31.78 46.47 12.89
C GLN A 179 30.56 45.78 13.51
N GLU A 180 29.55 46.53 13.93
CA GLU A 180 28.29 45.95 14.44
C GLU A 180 27.56 45.15 13.35
N LYS A 181 27.48 45.68 12.13
CA LYS A 181 26.87 44.98 10.99
C LYS A 181 27.62 43.70 10.65
N ALA A 182 28.94 43.71 10.68
CA ALA A 182 29.76 42.52 10.46
C ALA A 182 29.51 41.44 11.53
N LYS A 183 29.42 41.83 12.82
CA LYS A 183 29.09 40.90 13.91
C LYS A 183 27.70 40.29 13.74
N SER A 184 26.70 41.13 13.43
CA SER A 184 25.32 40.69 13.17
C SER A 184 25.23 39.71 11.99
N LEU A 185 25.91 40.00 10.87
CA LEU A 185 25.97 39.09 9.72
C LEU A 185 26.67 37.78 10.08
N HIS A 186 27.74 37.83 10.87
CA HIS A 186 28.46 36.65 11.31
C HIS A 186 27.61 35.73 12.20
N GLU A 187 26.85 36.30 13.15
CA GLU A 187 25.88 35.54 13.95
C GLU A 187 24.76 34.97 13.09
N HIS A 188 24.24 35.76 12.14
CA HIS A 188 23.22 35.29 11.20
C HIS A 188 23.71 34.10 10.37
N ILE A 189 24.93 34.17 9.83
CA ILE A 189 25.55 33.06 9.09
C ILE A 189 25.71 31.83 9.98
N ARG A 190 26.17 31.97 11.22
CA ARG A 190 26.29 30.84 12.16
C ARG A 190 24.94 30.15 12.39
N ASN A 191 23.88 30.93 12.57
CA ASN A 191 22.53 30.38 12.71
C ASN A 191 22.05 29.65 11.44
N LEU A 192 22.32 30.20 10.24
CA LEU A 192 21.99 29.55 8.98
C LEU A 192 22.72 28.22 8.79
N VAL A 193 24.01 28.16 9.16
CA VAL A 193 24.80 26.93 9.09
C VAL A 193 24.26 25.86 10.04
N SER A 194 23.86 26.25 11.25
CA SER A 194 23.20 25.32 12.19
C SER A 194 21.89 24.78 11.62
N GLN A 195 21.03 25.66 11.09
CA GLN A 195 19.77 25.26 10.46
C GLN A 195 20.00 24.34 9.25
N GLN A 196 21.03 24.62 8.43
CA GLN A 196 21.40 23.77 7.31
C GLN A 196 21.79 22.37 7.79
N TYR A 197 22.57 22.27 8.87
CA TYR A 197 22.97 20.99 9.44
C TYR A 197 21.75 20.17 9.90
N ASP A 198 20.82 20.78 10.65
CA ASP A 198 19.60 20.10 11.11
C ASP A 198 18.74 19.62 9.93
N LEU A 199 18.59 20.46 8.89
CA LEU A 199 17.89 20.09 7.66
C LEU A 199 18.59 18.96 6.91
N GLN A 200 19.92 18.93 6.89
CA GLN A 200 20.68 17.83 6.28
C GLN A 200 20.49 16.52 7.05
N GLN A 201 20.50 16.55 8.39
CA GLN A 201 20.27 15.37 9.22
C GLN A 201 18.86 14.80 9.00
N THR A 202 17.84 15.67 9.01
CA THR A 202 16.46 15.25 8.74
C THR A 202 16.30 14.71 7.32
N PHE A 203 16.93 15.34 6.33
CA PHE A 203 16.92 14.85 4.94
C PHE A 203 17.56 13.47 4.80
N GLN A 204 18.73 13.25 5.42
CA GLN A 204 19.39 11.94 5.41
C GLN A 204 18.48 10.86 6.03
N ARG A 205 17.88 11.14 7.19
CA ARG A 205 16.94 10.22 7.84
C ARG A 205 15.76 9.89 6.93
N LEU A 206 15.15 10.88 6.30
CA LEU A 206 14.04 10.67 5.36
C LEU A 206 14.47 9.85 4.14
N GLN A 207 15.70 10.02 3.65
CA GLN A 207 16.23 9.19 2.57
C GLN A 207 16.38 7.73 2.99
N TYR A 208 16.88 7.47 4.21
CA TYR A 208 16.95 6.12 4.75
C TYR A 208 15.56 5.48 4.86
N ASP A 209 14.59 6.18 5.45
CA ASP A 209 13.21 5.71 5.59
C ASP A 209 12.58 5.40 4.22
N MET A 210 12.83 6.26 3.21
CA MET A 210 12.35 6.06 1.85
C MET A 210 12.96 4.81 1.20
N ILE A 211 14.26 4.57 1.38
CA ILE A 211 14.95 3.39 0.87
C ILE A 211 14.41 2.12 1.54
N GLU A 212 14.25 2.13 2.87
CA GLU A 212 13.70 1.00 3.61
C GLU A 212 12.27 0.67 3.17
N MET A 213 11.41 1.68 3.03
CA MET A 213 10.04 1.49 2.51
C MET A 213 10.04 0.93 1.09
N ALA A 214 10.91 1.43 0.22
CA ALA A 214 11.04 0.92 -1.14
C ALA A 214 11.51 -0.55 -1.17
N GLU A 215 12.45 -0.92 -0.29
CA GLU A 215 12.92 -2.30 -0.16
C GLU A 215 11.82 -3.22 0.38
N ARG A 216 11.11 -2.79 1.43
CA ARG A 216 9.97 -3.53 1.99
C ARG A 216 8.87 -3.75 0.94
N ALA A 217 8.58 -2.74 0.12
CA ALA A 217 7.65 -2.86 -1.00
C ALA A 217 8.14 -3.87 -2.04
N ARG A 218 9.44 -3.88 -2.37
CA ARG A 218 10.03 -4.89 -3.27
C ARG A 218 9.93 -6.30 -2.70
N GLN A 219 10.16 -6.48 -1.39
CA GLN A 219 10.03 -7.78 -0.72
C GLN A 219 8.58 -8.27 -0.73
N MET A 220 7.60 -7.40 -0.44
CA MET A 220 6.18 -7.72 -0.53
C MET A 220 5.77 -8.12 -1.96
N ALA A 221 6.26 -7.40 -2.97
CA ALA A 221 6.00 -7.73 -4.37
C ALA A 221 6.62 -9.08 -4.77
N LYS A 222 7.84 -9.40 -4.30
CA LYS A 222 8.48 -10.71 -4.49
C LYS A 222 7.69 -11.83 -3.82
N SER A 223 7.27 -11.65 -2.57
CA SER A 223 6.45 -12.63 -1.83
C SER A 223 5.12 -12.89 -2.54
N ARG A 224 4.44 -11.85 -3.01
CA ARG A 224 3.21 -11.98 -3.79
C ARG A 224 3.43 -12.69 -5.12
N ARG A 225 4.55 -12.42 -5.81
CA ARG A 225 4.91 -13.08 -7.07
C ARG A 225 5.28 -14.54 -6.87
N ALA A 226 5.99 -14.89 -5.79
CA ALA A 226 6.33 -16.27 -5.44
C ALA A 226 5.09 -17.09 -5.08
N LEU A 227 4.14 -16.48 -4.36
CA LEU A 227 2.85 -17.11 -4.06
C LEU A 227 1.99 -17.29 -5.33
N ALA A 228 2.04 -16.33 -6.26
CA ALA A 228 1.35 -16.43 -7.55
C ALA A 228 2.02 -17.42 -8.52
N SER A 229 3.36 -17.50 -8.53
CA SER A 229 4.09 -18.47 -9.35
C SER A 229 3.98 -19.90 -8.83
N ALA A 230 3.71 -20.09 -7.53
CA ALA A 230 3.36 -21.42 -7.00
C ALA A 230 2.01 -21.95 -7.52
N GLN A 231 1.17 -21.10 -8.13
CA GLN A 231 -0.05 -21.51 -8.83
C GLN A 231 0.10 -21.60 -10.36
N VAL A 232 1.24 -21.19 -10.92
CA VAL A 232 1.51 -21.39 -12.34
C VAL A 232 2.10 -22.79 -12.48
N ASP A 233 1.25 -23.68 -12.99
CA ASP A 233 1.58 -25.04 -13.37
C ASP A 233 2.96 -25.15 -14.05
N GLU A 234 3.85 -25.94 -13.44
CA GLU A 234 5.20 -26.28 -13.91
C GLU A 234 5.25 -27.02 -15.27
N SER A 235 4.12 -27.18 -15.96
CA SER A 235 4.09 -27.68 -17.33
C SER A 235 4.57 -26.60 -18.31
N PHE A 236 5.89 -26.42 -18.38
CA PHE A 236 6.56 -25.71 -19.45
C PHE A 236 6.13 -26.33 -20.80
N ASP A 237 5.29 -25.62 -21.56
CA ASP A 237 4.73 -26.13 -22.80
C ASP A 237 5.73 -26.00 -23.96
N ARG A 238 6.60 -27.01 -24.10
CA ARG A 238 7.59 -27.11 -25.19
C ARG A 238 7.01 -26.96 -26.60
N LEU A 239 5.69 -27.10 -26.78
CA LEU A 239 5.02 -26.95 -28.06
C LEU A 239 4.73 -25.47 -28.40
N ALA A 240 4.43 -24.66 -27.38
CA ALA A 240 4.16 -23.23 -27.54
C ALA A 240 5.42 -22.44 -27.95
N ASP A 241 6.61 -22.86 -27.48
CA ASP A 241 7.89 -22.27 -27.91
C ASP A 241 8.23 -22.59 -29.38
N LYS A 242 7.78 -23.74 -29.90
CA LYS A 242 8.03 -24.16 -31.29
C LYS A 242 7.00 -23.60 -32.28
N TYR A 243 5.78 -23.36 -31.81
CA TYR A 243 4.66 -22.91 -32.64
C TYR A 243 3.93 -21.75 -31.96
N THR A 244 4.37 -20.53 -32.28
CA THR A 244 3.86 -19.27 -31.68
C THR A 244 2.39 -18.96 -31.97
N GLY A 245 1.75 -19.71 -32.88
CA GLY A 245 0.32 -19.59 -33.22
C GLY A 245 -0.55 -20.77 -32.76
N ALA A 246 0.02 -21.73 -32.02
CA ALA A 246 -0.75 -22.87 -31.53
C ALA A 246 -1.68 -22.43 -30.37
N PRO A 247 -2.95 -22.88 -30.34
CA PRO A 247 -3.87 -22.56 -29.25
C PRO A 247 -3.36 -23.13 -27.92
N PRO A 248 -3.62 -22.46 -26.78
CA PRO A 248 -3.14 -22.90 -25.48
C PRO A 248 -3.68 -24.28 -25.14
N LYS A 249 -2.83 -25.14 -24.56
CA LYS A 249 -3.25 -26.48 -24.13
C LYS A 249 -4.33 -26.38 -23.06
N ILE A 250 -5.50 -26.93 -23.38
CA ILE A 250 -6.59 -27.10 -22.43
C ILE A 250 -6.38 -28.43 -21.72
N GLN A 251 -6.22 -28.40 -20.40
CA GLN A 251 -6.17 -29.62 -19.61
C GLN A 251 -7.59 -30.22 -19.52
N VAL A 252 -7.81 -31.31 -20.26
CA VAL A 252 -9.12 -31.99 -20.33
C VAL A 252 -9.36 -32.88 -19.10
N LYS A 253 -8.30 -33.20 -18.35
CA LYS A 253 -8.33 -34.03 -17.14
C LYS A 253 -7.53 -33.39 -16.02
N SER A 254 -7.97 -33.57 -14.78
CA SER A 254 -7.26 -33.05 -13.60
C SER A 254 -6.03 -33.90 -13.28
N LYS A 255 -4.96 -33.29 -12.79
CA LYS A 255 -3.75 -33.99 -12.33
C LYS A 255 -4.00 -34.97 -11.17
N TYR A 256 -5.13 -34.82 -10.49
CA TYR A 256 -5.54 -35.66 -9.36
C TYR A 256 -6.59 -36.71 -9.77
N GLU A 257 -6.97 -36.74 -11.05
CA GLU A 257 -7.93 -37.71 -11.58
C GLU A 257 -7.23 -39.06 -11.74
N ARG A 258 -7.72 -40.07 -11.02
CA ARG A 258 -7.17 -41.44 -11.10
C ARG A 258 -7.80 -42.17 -12.28
N ASP A 259 -7.12 -42.15 -13.42
CA ASP A 259 -7.46 -43.03 -14.54
C ASP A 259 -7.07 -44.47 -14.19
N MET A 260 -8.06 -45.36 -14.07
CA MET A 260 -7.81 -46.78 -13.95
C MET A 260 -7.35 -47.31 -15.31
N ASP A 261 -6.13 -47.81 -15.37
CA ASP A 261 -5.55 -48.36 -16.60
C ASP A 261 -6.37 -49.55 -17.09
N GLN A 262 -7.05 -49.36 -18.21
CA GLN A 262 -7.91 -50.39 -18.82
C GLN A 262 -7.13 -51.39 -19.66
N GLN A 263 -5.82 -51.20 -19.85
CA GLN A 263 -5.01 -52.13 -20.61
C GLN A 263 -4.82 -53.44 -19.83
N THR A 264 -5.00 -54.55 -20.52
CA THR A 264 -4.71 -55.86 -19.93
C THR A 264 -3.20 -56.07 -19.86
N PHE A 265 -2.75 -57.01 -19.01
CA PHE A 265 -1.32 -57.31 -18.86
C PHE A 265 -0.66 -57.69 -20.21
N ALA A 266 -1.38 -58.38 -21.08
CA ALA A 266 -0.90 -58.76 -22.41
C ALA A 266 -0.66 -57.53 -23.30
N ASP A 267 -1.53 -56.52 -23.21
CA ASP A 267 -1.40 -55.28 -23.99
C ASP A 267 -0.19 -54.46 -23.53
N LYS A 268 0.00 -54.37 -22.20
CA LYS A 268 1.18 -53.71 -21.61
C LYS A 268 2.49 -54.39 -22.02
N LEU A 269 2.50 -55.72 -22.00
CA LEU A 269 3.68 -56.51 -22.41
C LEU A 269 3.99 -56.34 -23.90
N ARG A 270 2.97 -56.26 -24.76
CA ARG A 270 3.15 -55.97 -26.19
C ARG A 270 3.71 -54.57 -26.43
N ALA A 271 3.16 -53.56 -25.74
CA ALA A 271 3.65 -52.18 -25.83
C ALA A 271 5.11 -52.07 -25.37
N PHE A 272 5.45 -52.71 -24.25
CA PHE A 272 6.81 -52.76 -23.73
C PHE A 272 7.78 -53.41 -24.72
N LYS A 273 7.43 -54.58 -25.28
CA LYS A 273 8.25 -55.24 -26.31
C LYS A 273 8.43 -54.38 -27.56
N LYS A 274 7.39 -53.66 -27.98
CA LYS A 274 7.45 -52.74 -29.12
C LYS A 274 8.35 -51.53 -28.86
N GLN A 275 8.35 -50.99 -27.64
CA GLN A 275 9.27 -49.92 -27.26
C GLN A 275 10.72 -50.40 -27.27
N MET A 276 10.99 -51.59 -26.72
CA MET A 276 12.33 -52.18 -26.72
C MET A 276 12.88 -52.42 -28.14
N GLN A 277 12.02 -52.72 -29.12
CA GLN A 277 12.41 -52.87 -30.53
C GLN A 277 12.69 -51.54 -31.23
N ASN A 278 12.14 -50.42 -30.72
CA ASN A 278 12.34 -49.10 -31.29
C ASN A 278 13.56 -48.37 -30.70
N GLU A 279 14.13 -48.89 -29.61
CA GLU A 279 15.36 -48.37 -28.98
C GLU A 279 16.64 -49.10 -29.43
N ASP A 280 16.54 -50.02 -30.39
CA ASP A 280 17.72 -50.56 -31.06
C ASP A 280 18.38 -49.43 -31.88
N PRO A 281 19.62 -49.01 -31.55
CA PRO A 281 20.24 -47.84 -32.14
C PRO A 281 20.71 -48.13 -33.57
N GLN A 282 20.32 -47.26 -34.51
CA GLN A 282 21.14 -46.94 -35.68
C GLN A 282 21.87 -45.62 -35.44
#